data_AF-A0A5K7YJR2-F1
#
_entry.id   AF-A0A5K7YJR2-F1
#
_cell.length_a   1.000
_cell.length_b   1.000
_cell.length_c   1.000
_cell.angle_alpha   90.00
_cell.angle_beta   90.00
_cell.angle_gamma   90.00
#
_symmetry.space_group_name_H-M   'P 1'
#
loop_
_entity.id
_entity.type
_entity.pdbx_description
1 polymer ?
#
loop_
_entity_poly.entity_id
_entity_poly.type
_entity_poly.pdbx_seq_one_letter_code
_entity_poly.pdbx_strand_id
1 'polypeptide(L)'
;MIEDDYGSAYSRIPMMMVAVNIIKDKPVTGVGLNNYTVEMHQYDFSRRNISYTFPFPVHNAYLIIAAESGIFALLSFIWVLLAASKKSLLFLKSGDKLPALIGLGFSGGIVSWCVHVLVKIDYIGLNNNLWFTLGIIVALHCILSEDMTVLKNKNQ
;
A
#
# COMPACT_ATOMS: atom_id res chain seq x y z
N MET A 1 -13.66 10.53 29.82
CA MET A 1 -14.40 11.24 28.76
C MET A 1 -14.45 10.26 27.60
N ILE A 2 -15.61 9.69 27.32
CA ILE A 2 -15.76 8.69 26.25
C ILE A 2 -15.56 9.48 24.95
N GLU A 3 -14.48 9.16 24.23
CA GLU A 3 -14.06 9.81 23.00
C GLU A 3 -15.08 9.46 21.91
N ASP A 4 -15.89 10.45 21.55
CA ASP A 4 -17.06 10.28 20.71
C ASP A 4 -16.62 10.13 19.23
N ASP A 5 -16.53 8.88 18.76
CA ASP A 5 -15.97 8.47 17.45
C ASP A 5 -16.75 9.00 16.22
N TYR A 6 -17.86 9.74 16.41
CA TYR A 6 -18.69 10.28 15.32
C TYR A 6 -17.96 11.33 14.44
N GLY A 7 -16.88 11.95 14.95
CA GLY A 7 -16.05 12.89 14.19
C GLY A 7 -15.04 12.24 13.24
N SER A 8 -14.76 10.94 13.40
CA SER A 8 -13.68 10.24 12.67
C SER A 8 -14.01 10.00 11.20
N ALA A 9 -15.28 9.72 10.85
CA ALA A 9 -15.72 9.56 9.46
C ALA A 9 -15.97 10.91 8.77
N TYR A 10 -16.52 11.88 9.50
CA TYR A 10 -16.88 13.19 8.95
C TYR A 10 -15.66 14.03 8.52
N SER A 11 -14.52 13.84 9.20
CA SER A 11 -13.25 14.49 8.88
C SER A 11 -12.52 13.87 7.67
N ARG A 12 -12.84 12.64 7.27
CA ARG A 12 -12.11 11.89 6.23
C ARG A 12 -12.18 12.55 4.86
N ILE A 13 -13.38 12.95 4.43
CA ILE A 13 -13.57 13.56 3.10
C ILE A 13 -12.78 14.89 3.01
N PRO A 14 -12.90 15.84 3.96
CA PRO A 14 -12.06 17.02 3.97
C PRO A 14 -10.55 16.72 3.96
N MET A 15 -10.08 15.78 4.77
CA MET A 15 -8.66 15.39 4.77
C MET A 15 -8.20 14.83 3.42
N MET A 16 -9.03 14.00 2.77
CA MET A 16 -8.76 13.49 1.43
C MET A 16 -8.70 14.62 0.40
N MET A 17 -9.56 15.64 0.51
CA MET A 17 -9.50 16.80 -0.38
C MET A 17 -8.18 17.58 -0.22
N VAL A 18 -7.70 17.76 1.01
CA VAL A 18 -6.39 18.39 1.25
C VAL A 18 -5.27 17.56 0.60
N ALA A 19 -5.27 16.25 0.78
CA ALA A 19 -4.29 15.37 0.13
C ALA A 19 -4.34 15.48 -1.40
N VAL A 20 -5.54 15.50 -1.98
CA VAL A 20 -5.75 15.65 -3.42
C VAL A 20 -5.23 17.00 -3.92
N ASN A 21 -5.40 18.07 -3.14
CA ASN A 21 -4.85 19.39 -3.48
C ASN A 21 -3.32 19.37 -3.50
N ILE A 22 -2.68 18.71 -2.52
CA ILE A 22 -1.22 18.50 -2.52
C ILE A 22 -0.77 17.73 -3.76
N ILE A 23 -1.45 16.63 -4.08
CA ILE A 23 -1.13 15.78 -5.24
C ILE A 23 -1.27 16.56 -6.55
N LYS A 24 -2.28 17.42 -6.66
CA LYS A 24 -2.49 18.26 -7.85
C LYS A 24 -1.39 19.31 -8.02
N ASP A 25 -0.90 19.88 -6.92
CA ASP A 25 0.15 20.89 -6.94
C ASP A 25 1.54 20.28 -7.19
N LYS A 26 1.88 19.18 -6.50
CA LYS A 26 3.18 18.49 -6.60
C LYS A 26 3.05 17.02 -7.01
N PRO A 27 2.55 16.72 -8.23
CA PRO A 27 2.23 15.35 -8.64
C PRO A 27 3.45 14.44 -8.80
N VAL A 28 4.62 14.99 -9.14
CA VAL A 28 5.81 14.20 -9.47
C VAL A 28 6.62 13.84 -8.23
N THR A 29 6.93 14.84 -7.41
CA THR A 29 7.81 14.68 -6.24
C THR A 29 7.06 14.58 -4.92
N GLY A 30 5.79 15.01 -4.88
CA GLY A 30 5.11 15.32 -3.64
C GLY A 30 5.76 16.48 -2.88
N VAL A 31 5.37 16.62 -1.61
CA VAL A 31 5.90 17.63 -0.67
C VAL A 31 7.16 17.19 0.08
N GLY A 32 7.63 15.96 -0.15
CA GLY A 32 8.73 15.34 0.58
C GLY A 32 8.24 14.36 1.64
N LEU A 33 9.03 13.31 1.87
CA LEU A 33 8.76 12.29 2.88
C LEU A 33 8.60 12.92 4.26
N ASN A 34 7.56 12.52 4.98
CA ASN A 34 7.25 13.00 6.34
C ASN A 34 6.95 14.52 6.43
N ASN A 35 6.69 15.19 5.30
CA ASN A 35 6.31 16.61 5.26
C ASN A 35 4.81 16.84 5.08
N TYR A 36 3.98 15.79 4.99
CA TYR A 36 2.54 15.95 4.75
C TYR A 36 1.89 16.89 5.77
N THR A 37 2.10 16.67 7.07
CA THR A 37 1.45 17.46 8.13
C THR A 37 2.00 18.87 8.26
N VAL A 38 3.23 19.11 7.80
CA VAL A 38 3.83 20.44 7.76
C VAL A 38 3.19 21.28 6.66
N GLU A 39 2.98 20.68 5.50
CA GLU A 39 2.54 21.39 4.29
C GLU A 39 1.02 21.44 4.17
N MET A 40 0.27 20.51 4.77
CA MET A 40 -1.19 20.35 4.57
C MET A 40 -2.03 21.60 4.80
N HIS A 41 -1.59 22.51 5.69
CA HIS A 41 -2.30 23.76 5.97
C HIS A 41 -2.37 24.68 4.74
N GLN A 42 -1.33 24.68 3.89
CA GLN A 42 -1.28 25.51 2.69
C GLN A 42 -2.27 25.04 1.61
N TYR A 43 -2.76 23.79 1.72
CA TYR A 43 -3.63 23.13 0.74
C TYR A 43 -5.05 22.90 1.28
N ASP A 44 -5.37 23.44 2.46
CA ASP A 44 -6.70 23.41 3.05
C ASP A 44 -7.49 24.67 2.67
N PHE A 45 -8.09 24.62 1.48
CA PHE A 45 -8.95 25.68 0.98
C PHE A 45 -10.39 25.60 1.52
N SER A 46 -10.66 24.69 2.45
CA SER A 46 -12.01 24.47 2.96
C SER A 46 -12.34 25.48 4.06
N ARG A 47 -13.59 25.96 4.11
CA ARG A 47 -14.06 26.82 5.22
C ARG A 47 -14.02 26.13 6.60
N ARG A 48 -13.84 24.81 6.62
CA ARG A 48 -13.82 24.01 7.85
C ARG A 48 -12.44 24.02 8.52
N ASN A 49 -11.37 24.46 7.84
CA ASN A 49 -10.01 24.48 8.36
C ASN A 49 -9.67 23.14 9.04
N ILE A 50 -9.97 22.03 8.35
CA ILE A 50 -9.81 20.68 8.90
C ILE A 50 -8.36 20.42 9.28
N SER A 51 -7.41 20.98 8.53
CA SER A 51 -5.99 20.82 8.80
C SER A 51 -5.59 21.42 10.14
N TYR A 52 -6.23 22.50 10.57
CA TYR A 52 -5.97 23.16 11.86
C TYR A 52 -6.71 22.49 13.02
N THR A 53 -7.89 21.93 12.74
CA THR A 53 -8.72 21.27 13.77
C THR A 53 -8.27 19.81 14.00
N PHE A 54 -7.74 19.17 12.96
CA PHE A 54 -7.23 17.81 12.93
C PHE A 54 -5.88 17.79 12.16
N PRO A 55 -4.77 18.20 12.81
CA PRO A 55 -3.43 18.26 12.20
C PRO A 55 -2.79 16.87 12.10
N PHE A 56 -3.55 15.90 11.59
CA PHE A 56 -3.12 14.52 11.37
C PHE A 56 -3.08 14.21 9.87
N PRO A 57 -2.21 13.30 9.44
CA PRO A 57 -2.15 12.93 8.03
C PRO A 57 -3.45 12.25 7.58
N VAL A 58 -3.72 12.31 6.28
CA VAL A 58 -4.91 11.68 5.72
C VAL A 58 -4.91 10.18 6.02
N HIS A 59 -6.04 9.64 6.48
CA HIS A 59 -6.17 8.20 6.76
C HIS A 59 -6.41 7.39 5.49
N ASN A 60 -5.47 7.48 4.56
CA ASN A 60 -5.42 6.69 3.35
C ASN A 60 -3.95 6.62 2.92
N ALA A 61 -3.33 5.46 3.07
CA ALA A 61 -1.90 5.31 2.81
C ALA A 61 -1.53 5.66 1.35
N TYR A 62 -2.40 5.36 0.38
CA TYR A 62 -2.14 5.69 -1.02
C TYR A 62 -2.10 7.20 -1.27
N LEU A 63 -2.98 7.96 -0.62
CA LEU A 63 -2.97 9.42 -0.69
C LEU A 63 -1.75 10.00 0.01
N ILE A 64 -1.30 9.43 1.13
CA ILE A 64 -0.02 9.84 1.76
C ILE A 64 1.14 9.61 0.81
N ILE A 65 1.28 8.42 0.22
CA ILE A 65 2.38 8.13 -0.73
C ILE A 65 2.37 9.15 -1.87
N ALA A 66 1.20 9.37 -2.49
CA ALA A 66 1.10 10.27 -3.62
C ALA A 66 1.37 11.73 -3.23
N ALA A 67 0.91 12.16 -2.05
CA ALA A 67 1.12 13.53 -1.57
C ALA A 67 2.57 13.79 -1.15
N GLU A 68 3.25 12.82 -0.52
CA GLU A 68 4.62 12.99 -0.02
C GLU A 68 5.69 12.67 -1.06
N SER A 69 5.47 11.64 -1.88
CA SER A 69 6.47 11.08 -2.82
C SER A 69 6.04 11.11 -4.29
N GLY A 70 4.83 11.61 -4.58
CA GLY A 70 4.31 11.73 -5.94
C GLY A 70 3.65 10.47 -6.50
N ILE A 71 3.00 10.63 -7.66
CA ILE A 71 2.22 9.59 -8.33
C ILE A 71 3.08 8.42 -8.80
N PHE A 72 4.32 8.68 -9.21
CA PHE A 72 5.23 7.62 -9.66
C PHE A 72 5.65 6.68 -8.53
N ALA A 73 5.80 7.21 -7.31
CA ALA A 73 6.03 6.38 -6.12
C ALA A 73 4.83 5.48 -5.85
N LEU A 74 3.60 6.03 -5.92
CA LEU A 74 2.37 5.24 -5.76
C LEU A 74 2.25 4.15 -6.83
N LEU A 75 2.48 4.48 -8.11
CA LEU A 75 2.41 3.51 -9.20
C LEU A 75 3.47 2.40 -9.06
N SER A 76 4.70 2.77 -8.68
CA SER A 76 5.77 1.80 -8.43
C SER A 76 5.41 0.86 -7.28
N PHE A 77 4.81 1.39 -6.22
CA PHE A 77 4.34 0.60 -5.09
C PHE A 77 3.24 -0.38 -5.52
N ILE A 78 2.22 0.08 -6.23
CA ILE A 78 1.15 -0.77 -6.76
C ILE A 78 1.73 -1.85 -7.69
N TRP A 79 2.72 -1.51 -8.52
CA TRP A 79 3.38 -2.45 -9.40
C TRP A 79 4.08 -3.58 -8.64
N VAL A 80 4.78 -3.28 -7.53
CA VAL A 80 5.40 -4.29 -6.66
C VAL A 80 4.36 -5.26 -6.11
N LEU A 81 3.23 -4.76 -5.61
CA LEU A 81 2.14 -5.59 -5.10
C LEU A 81 1.59 -6.52 -6.19
N LEU A 82 1.30 -5.97 -7.37
CA LEU A 82 0.78 -6.74 -8.50
C LEU A 82 1.79 -7.78 -9.00
N ALA A 83 3.09 -7.44 -9.03
CA ALA A 83 4.15 -8.36 -9.43
C ALA A 83 4.25 -9.55 -8.45
N ALA A 84 4.18 -9.28 -7.15
CA ALA A 84 4.18 -10.33 -6.12
C ALA A 84 2.92 -11.22 -6.22
N SER A 85 1.73 -10.63 -6.32
CA SER A 85 0.48 -11.39 -6.46
C SER A 85 0.44 -12.24 -7.74
N LYS A 86 0.96 -11.73 -8.87
CA LYS A 86 1.06 -12.51 -10.12
C LYS A 86 1.95 -13.74 -9.95
N LYS A 87 3.07 -13.63 -9.23
CA LYS A 87 3.96 -14.77 -8.94
C LYS A 87 3.22 -15.86 -8.16
N SER A 88 2.38 -15.47 -7.20
CA SER A 88 1.56 -16.42 -6.46
C SER A 88 0.55 -17.17 -7.34
N LEU A 89 -0.04 -16.51 -8.34
CA LEU A 89 -1.01 -17.15 -9.24
C LEU A 89 -0.36 -18.18 -10.16
N LEU A 90 0.93 -18.03 -10.48
CA LEU A 90 1.67 -19.01 -11.28
C LEU A 90 1.85 -20.34 -10.53
N PHE A 91 1.91 -20.34 -9.19
CA PHE A 91 2.00 -21.58 -8.40
C PHE A 91 0.75 -22.43 -8.43
N LEU A 92 -0.41 -21.84 -8.70
CA LEU A 92 -1.63 -22.62 -8.90
C LEU A 92 -1.51 -23.59 -10.09
N LYS A 93 -0.57 -23.32 -11.00
CA LYS A 93 -0.35 -24.13 -12.20
C LYS A 93 0.78 -25.17 -12.03
N SER A 94 1.55 -25.15 -10.94
CA SER A 94 2.74 -26.01 -10.78
C SER A 94 2.46 -27.41 -10.22
N GLY A 95 1.20 -27.74 -9.89
CA GLY A 95 0.80 -29.08 -9.42
C GLY A 95 1.03 -29.34 -7.93
N ASP A 96 2.05 -28.73 -7.32
CA ASP A 96 2.31 -28.82 -5.88
C ASP A 96 1.35 -27.98 -5.03
N LYS A 97 0.53 -28.67 -4.24
CA LYS A 97 -0.60 -28.05 -3.52
C LYS A 97 -0.16 -27.19 -2.33
N LEU A 98 0.86 -27.59 -1.58
CA LEU A 98 1.25 -26.89 -0.34
C LEU A 98 1.83 -25.48 -0.61
N PRO A 99 2.83 -25.31 -1.48
CA PRO A 99 3.38 -23.98 -1.77
C PRO A 99 2.35 -23.07 -2.46
N ALA A 100 1.48 -23.64 -3.30
CA ALA A 100 0.37 -22.93 -3.92
C ALA A 100 -0.64 -22.41 -2.87
N LEU A 101 -1.00 -23.22 -1.87
CA LEU A 101 -1.88 -22.82 -0.77
C LEU A 101 -1.25 -21.73 0.11
N ILE A 102 0.04 -21.86 0.43
CA ILE A 102 0.77 -20.85 1.22
C ILE A 102 0.82 -19.52 0.45
N GLY A 103 1.19 -19.55 -0.82
CA GLY A 103 1.22 -18.35 -1.67
C GLY A 103 -0.15 -17.67 -1.78
N LEU A 104 -1.22 -18.45 -1.95
CA LEU A 104 -2.59 -17.93 -1.95
C LEU A 104 -2.96 -17.26 -0.62
N GLY A 105 -2.62 -17.87 0.52
CA GLY A 105 -2.90 -17.32 1.84
C GLY A 105 -2.24 -15.96 2.03
N PHE A 106 -0.94 -15.85 1.73
CA PHE A 106 -0.23 -14.59 1.81
C PHE A 106 -0.72 -13.55 0.79
N SER A 107 -1.08 -13.96 -0.42
CA SER A 107 -1.69 -13.07 -1.42
C SER A 107 -3.05 -12.53 -0.97
N GLY A 108 -3.87 -13.37 -0.33
CA GLY A 108 -5.12 -12.94 0.30
C GLY A 108 -4.87 -11.95 1.43
N GLY A 109 -3.82 -12.16 2.23
CA GLY A 109 -3.34 -11.22 3.24
C GLY A 109 -2.98 -9.85 2.67
N ILE A 110 -2.24 -9.82 1.55
CA ILE A 110 -1.92 -8.56 0.84
C ILE A 110 -3.20 -7.86 0.38
N VAL A 111 -4.13 -8.57 -0.25
CA VAL A 111 -5.40 -7.97 -0.71
C VAL A 111 -6.21 -7.40 0.46
N SER A 112 -6.30 -8.14 1.55
CA SER A 112 -6.96 -7.68 2.79
C SER A 112 -6.30 -6.41 3.33
N TRP A 113 -4.97 -6.40 3.40
CA TRP A 113 -4.22 -5.22 3.83
C TRP A 113 -4.40 -4.03 2.87
N CYS A 114 -4.40 -4.26 1.55
CA CYS A 114 -4.65 -3.22 0.54
C CYS A 114 -6.00 -2.51 0.73
N VAL A 115 -7.03 -3.27 1.13
CA VAL A 115 -8.35 -2.71 1.48
C VAL A 115 -8.27 -1.95 2.81
N HIS A 116 -7.58 -2.52 3.80
CA HIS A 116 -7.44 -1.91 5.11
C HIS A 116 -6.75 -0.52 5.07
N VAL A 117 -5.72 -0.36 4.23
CA VAL A 117 -4.96 0.90 4.12
C VAL A 117 -5.70 2.03 3.39
N LEU A 118 -6.88 1.76 2.81
CA LEU A 118 -7.74 2.81 2.24
C LEU A 118 -8.28 3.77 3.32
N VAL A 119 -8.38 3.29 4.56
CA VAL A 119 -8.99 4.02 5.69
C VAL A 119 -8.03 4.19 6.87
N LYS A 120 -6.75 3.85 6.68
CA LYS A 120 -5.70 3.92 7.71
C LYS A 120 -4.49 4.70 7.23
N ILE A 121 -3.80 5.29 8.21
CA ILE A 121 -2.45 5.81 8.04
C ILE A 121 -1.53 4.59 8.13
N ASP A 122 -0.70 4.39 7.11
CA ASP A 122 0.34 3.35 7.11
C ASP A 122 1.57 3.87 6.37
N TYR A 123 2.71 3.86 7.05
CA TYR A 123 4.00 4.24 6.47
C TYR A 123 4.66 3.01 5.89
N ILE A 124 4.38 2.75 4.62
CA ILE A 124 4.72 1.51 3.91
C ILE A 124 6.21 1.17 3.99
N GLY A 125 7.10 2.16 3.97
CA GLY A 125 8.54 1.94 4.11
C GLY A 125 8.94 1.30 5.45
N LEU A 126 8.11 1.44 6.49
CA LEU A 126 8.34 0.92 7.84
C LEU A 126 7.46 -0.29 8.19
N ASN A 127 6.59 -0.72 7.26
CA ASN A 127 5.68 -1.84 7.52
C ASN A 127 6.41 -3.18 7.32
N ASN A 128 7.04 -3.66 8.40
CA ASN A 128 7.78 -4.93 8.39
C ASN A 128 6.91 -6.13 7.97
N ASN A 129 5.64 -6.14 8.36
CA ASN A 129 4.72 -7.25 8.04
C ASN A 129 4.45 -7.34 6.53
N LEU A 130 4.31 -6.20 5.86
CA LEU A 130 4.15 -6.12 4.41
C LEU A 130 5.38 -6.66 3.69
N TRP A 131 6.57 -6.15 4.02
CA TRP A 131 7.82 -6.54 3.35
C TRP A 131 8.18 -8.00 3.61
N PHE A 132 7.94 -8.49 4.83
CA PHE A 132 8.10 -9.90 5.17
C PHE A 132 7.18 -10.78 4.32
N THR A 133 5.90 -10.41 4.20
CA THR A 133 4.91 -11.14 3.41
C THR A 133 5.29 -11.18 1.92
N LEU A 134 5.69 -10.04 1.35
CA LEU A 134 6.19 -9.96 -0.03
C LEU A 134 7.44 -10.83 -0.22
N GLY A 135 8.36 -10.81 0.74
CA GLY A 135 9.57 -11.63 0.75
C GLY A 135 9.25 -13.12 0.69
N ILE A 136 8.29 -13.62 1.47
CA ILE A 136 7.87 -15.02 1.44
C ILE A 136 7.32 -15.41 0.06
N ILE A 137 6.45 -14.59 -0.53
CA ILE A 137 5.86 -14.90 -1.85
C ILE A 137 6.96 -15.02 -2.91
N VAL A 138 7.96 -14.13 -2.87
CA VAL A 138 9.09 -14.17 -3.82
C VAL A 138 10.03 -15.34 -3.53
N ALA A 139 10.31 -15.67 -2.27
CA ALA A 139 11.14 -16.82 -1.91
C ALA A 139 10.51 -18.14 -2.37
N LEU A 140 9.20 -18.31 -2.12
CA LEU A 140 8.45 -19.45 -2.64
C LEU A 140 8.50 -19.52 -4.18
N HIS A 141 8.48 -18.36 -4.84
CA HIS A 141 8.67 -18.31 -6.30
C HIS A 141 10.00 -18.88 -6.76
N CYS A 142 11.08 -18.47 -6.10
CA CYS A 142 12.43 -18.87 -6.47
C CYS A 142 12.57 -20.39 -6.35
N ILE A 143 12.23 -20.93 -5.18
CA ILE A 143 12.37 -22.37 -4.87
C ILE A 143 11.60 -23.23 -5.88
N LEU A 144 10.34 -22.90 -6.14
CA LEU A 144 9.50 -23.71 -7.04
C LEU A 144 9.90 -23.58 -8.51
N SER A 145 10.41 -22.40 -8.90
CA SER A 145 10.91 -22.21 -10.26
C SER A 145 12.15 -23.06 -10.54
N GLU A 146 13.03 -23.23 -9.55
CA GLU A 146 14.20 -24.10 -9.64
C GLU A 146 13.79 -25.57 -9.78
N ASP A 147 12.88 -26.06 -8.93
CA ASP A 147 12.37 -27.44 -8.99
C ASP A 147 11.78 -27.79 -10.37
N MET A 148 10.99 -26.88 -10.94
CA MET A 148 10.37 -27.06 -12.25
C MET A 148 11.41 -27.14 -13.39
N THR A 149 12.48 -26.34 -13.32
CA THR A 149 13.57 -26.38 -14.32
C THR A 149 14.38 -27.67 -14.25
N VAL A 150 14.66 -28.16 -13.03
CA VAL A 150 15.37 -29.43 -12.81
C VAL A 150 14.58 -30.61 -13.36
N LEU A 151 13.26 -30.65 -13.13
CA LEU A 151 12.39 -31.71 -13.64
C LEU A 151 12.33 -31.71 -15.17
N LYS A 152 12.28 -30.53 -15.81
CA LYS A 152 12.26 -30.42 -17.27
C LYS A 152 13.56 -30.91 -17.91
N ASN A 153 14.71 -30.60 -17.30
CA ASN A 153 16.03 -31.02 -17.80
C ASN A 153 16.29 -32.53 -17.62
N LYS A 154 15.65 -33.21 -16.65
CA LYS A 154 15.75 -34.67 -16.49
C LYS A 154 14.94 -35.47 -17.51
N ASN A 155 13.95 -34.84 -18.16
CA ASN A 155 13.04 -35.48 -19.11
C ASN A 155 13.39 -35.19 -20.59
N GLN A 156 14.53 -34.54 -20.85
CA GLN A 156 15.14 -34.36 -22.17
C GLN A 156 16.36 -35.26 -22.30
#